data_AF-A0A950LCD2-F1
#
_entry.id   AF-A0A950LCD2-F1
#
_cell.length_a   1.000
_cell.length_b   1.000
_cell.length_c   1.000
_cell.angle_alpha   90.00
_cell.angle_beta   90.00
_cell.angle_gamma   90.00
#
_symmetry.space_group_name_H-M   'P 1'
#
loop_
_entity.id
_entity.type
_entity.pdbx_description
1 polymer ?
#
loop_
_entity_poly.entity_id
_entity_poly.type
_entity_poly.pdbx_seq_one_letter_code
_entity_poly.pdbx_strand_id
1 'polypeptide(L)'
;MPADKINLSYKEGMLFARLEQLIDGQAPAVSLFSGPYYFAEQLGFRKVIDTTFMIGTMLHGNPDPEDLKKFFNALRRAQRDLDLRPDRYTHYYKNEFPERFHAMMDTRRWGPGERLVFEPYTKEAHDETFEWIAQRGIFRESGMGSGRYEESVVSLQAAE
;
A
#
# COMPACT_ATOMS: atom_id res chain seq x y z
N MET A 1 -13.94 19.10 -5.62
CA MET A 1 -14.59 18.61 -6.85
C MET A 1 -15.80 17.79 -6.43
N PRO A 2 -17.02 18.09 -6.91
CA PRO A 2 -18.21 17.30 -6.60
C PRO A 2 -18.04 15.83 -7.03
N ALA A 3 -18.56 14.88 -6.22
CA ALA A 3 -18.35 13.44 -6.43
C ALA A 3 -18.92 12.94 -7.77
N ASP A 4 -20.06 13.49 -8.17
CA ASP A 4 -20.75 13.25 -9.46
C ASP A 4 -19.93 13.70 -10.68
N LYS A 5 -18.88 14.50 -10.48
CA LYS A 5 -17.96 14.93 -11.54
C LYS A 5 -16.68 14.10 -11.63
N ILE A 6 -16.55 13.06 -10.80
CA ILE A 6 -15.38 12.16 -10.79
C ILE A 6 -15.70 10.94 -11.64
N ASN A 7 -15.15 10.89 -12.85
CA ASN A 7 -15.29 9.72 -13.73
C ASN A 7 -14.18 8.71 -13.43
N LEU A 8 -14.50 7.69 -12.63
CA LEU A 8 -13.54 6.64 -12.24
C LEU A 8 -13.43 5.57 -13.33
N SER A 9 -12.20 5.29 -13.79
CA SER A 9 -11.90 4.07 -14.56
C SER A 9 -11.38 2.99 -13.62
N TYR A 10 -11.95 1.79 -13.72
CA TYR A 10 -11.47 0.59 -13.02
C TYR A 10 -10.84 -0.43 -13.98
N LYS A 11 -10.70 -0.08 -15.26
CA LYS A 11 -10.20 -0.99 -16.31
C LYS A 11 -8.69 -1.25 -16.16
N GLU A 12 -7.94 -0.25 -15.69
CA GLU A 12 -6.49 -0.28 -15.50
C GLU A 12 -6.16 -0.38 -14.00
N GLY A 13 -6.54 -1.50 -13.39
CA GLY A 13 -6.42 -1.71 -11.94
C GLY A 13 -4.99 -1.83 -11.43
N MET A 14 -4.03 -2.21 -12.27
CA MET A 14 -2.63 -2.41 -11.87
C MET A 14 -1.89 -1.09 -11.70
N LEU A 15 -1.08 -0.98 -10.65
CA LEU A 15 -0.39 0.25 -10.28
C LEU A 15 0.47 0.83 -11.40
N PHE A 16 1.27 -0.01 -12.08
CA PHE A 16 2.09 0.44 -13.21
C PHE A 16 1.25 0.83 -14.43
N ALA A 17 0.13 0.15 -14.71
CA ALA A 17 -0.76 0.54 -15.79
C ALA A 17 -1.32 1.96 -15.57
N ARG A 18 -1.64 2.33 -14.32
CA ARG A 18 -2.06 3.70 -13.98
C ARG A 18 -0.96 4.73 -14.27
N LEU A 19 0.28 4.42 -13.91
CA LEU A 19 1.43 5.28 -14.21
C LEU A 19 1.60 5.49 -15.72
N GLU A 20 1.47 4.44 -16.51
CA GLU A 20 1.57 4.49 -17.97
C GLU A 20 0.46 5.35 -18.58
N GLN A 21 -0.79 5.20 -18.11
CA GLN A 21 -1.91 6.04 -18.55
C GLN A 21 -1.66 7.53 -18.30
N LEU A 22 -0.99 7.88 -17.19
CA LEU A 22 -0.62 9.26 -16.88
C LEU A 22 0.48 9.78 -17.81
N ILE A 23 1.54 9.00 -18.01
CA ILE A 23 2.70 9.38 -18.84
C ILE A 23 2.31 9.47 -20.32
N ASP A 24 1.51 8.51 -20.80
CA ASP A 24 1.05 8.42 -22.20
C ASP A 24 -0.14 9.37 -22.50
N GLY A 25 -0.53 10.21 -21.52
CA GLY A 25 -1.55 11.26 -21.67
C GLY A 25 -2.99 10.74 -21.82
N GLN A 26 -3.24 9.48 -21.49
CA GLN A 26 -4.54 8.82 -21.62
C GLN A 26 -5.46 9.11 -20.43
N ALA A 27 -4.89 9.39 -19.25
CA ALA A 27 -5.63 9.78 -18.05
C ALA A 27 -5.14 11.14 -17.52
N PRO A 28 -6.04 12.10 -17.22
CA PRO A 28 -5.65 13.41 -16.72
C PRO A 28 -5.20 13.40 -15.26
N ALA A 29 -5.55 12.36 -14.51
CA ALA A 29 -5.15 12.13 -13.13
C ALA A 29 -5.27 10.64 -12.80
N VAL A 30 -4.39 10.15 -11.93
CA VAL A 30 -4.35 8.75 -11.49
C VAL A 30 -3.98 8.67 -10.01
N SER A 31 -4.33 7.56 -9.36
CA SER A 31 -3.85 7.24 -8.02
C SER A 31 -2.57 6.40 -8.08
N LEU A 32 -1.51 6.91 -7.47
CA LEU A 32 -0.19 6.28 -7.39
C LEU A 32 0.26 6.22 -5.93
N PHE A 33 1.06 5.21 -5.60
CA PHE A 33 1.74 5.05 -4.33
C PHE A 33 3.10 4.35 -4.56
N SER A 34 3.96 4.31 -3.54
CA SER A 34 5.32 3.76 -3.63
C SER A 34 6.16 4.34 -4.79
N GLY A 35 7.05 3.55 -5.39
CA GLY A 35 7.91 3.95 -6.52
C GLY A 35 7.23 4.80 -7.60
N PRO A 36 6.06 4.39 -8.14
CA PRO A 36 5.34 5.13 -9.18
C PRO A 36 5.03 6.59 -8.87
N TYR A 37 4.72 6.95 -7.63
CA TYR A 37 4.46 8.36 -7.30
C TYR A 37 5.74 9.19 -7.32
N TYR A 38 6.87 8.65 -6.83
CA TYR A 38 8.18 9.32 -6.90
C TYR A 38 8.60 9.57 -8.36
N PHE A 39 8.38 8.57 -9.22
CA PHE A 39 8.72 8.72 -10.63
C PHE A 39 7.86 9.77 -11.33
N ALA A 40 6.55 9.81 -11.04
CA ALA A 40 5.68 10.85 -11.57
C ALA A 40 6.13 12.26 -11.13
N GLU A 41 6.45 12.46 -9.84
CA GLU A 41 7.00 13.74 -9.36
C GLU A 41 8.32 14.10 -10.05
N GLN A 42 9.20 13.11 -10.26
CA GLN A 42 10.47 13.30 -10.95
C GLN A 42 10.29 13.77 -12.40
N LEU A 43 9.23 13.31 -13.08
CA LEU A 43 8.87 13.74 -14.44
C LEU A 43 8.17 15.11 -14.47
N GLY A 44 7.93 15.75 -13.31
CA GLY A 44 7.32 17.07 -13.20
C GLY A 44 5.80 17.06 -13.02
N PHE A 45 5.18 15.89 -12.82
CA PHE A 45 3.77 15.84 -12.39
C PHE A 45 3.63 16.37 -10.97
N ARG A 46 2.42 16.87 -10.64
CA ARG A 46 2.09 17.40 -9.32
C ARG A 46 1.01 16.58 -8.64
N LYS A 47 1.10 16.46 -7.31
CA LYS A 47 0.01 15.92 -6.50
C LYS A 47 -1.22 16.84 -6.58
N VAL A 48 -2.37 16.25 -6.86
CA VAL A 48 -3.67 16.94 -6.80
C VAL A 48 -4.32 16.71 -5.43
N ILE A 49 -4.14 15.52 -4.87
CA ILE A 49 -4.61 15.10 -3.54
C ILE A 49 -3.51 14.20 -2.96
N ASP A 50 -3.21 14.35 -1.67
CA ASP A 50 -2.31 13.47 -0.93
C ASP A 50 -3.12 12.73 0.16
N THR A 51 -2.92 11.42 0.27
CA THR A 51 -3.68 10.53 1.16
C THR A 51 -2.78 9.45 1.72
N THR A 52 -3.04 9.03 2.94
CA THR A 52 -2.40 7.86 3.54
C THR A 52 -3.35 6.66 3.53
N PHE A 53 -2.79 5.46 3.55
CA PHE A 53 -3.54 4.20 3.66
C PHE A 53 -2.75 3.22 4.53
N MET A 54 -3.44 2.21 5.04
CA MET A 54 -2.84 1.09 5.78
C MET A 54 -2.99 -0.18 4.97
N ILE A 55 -1.94 -1.01 4.97
CA ILE A 55 -1.95 -2.34 4.35
C ILE A 55 -2.00 -3.38 5.46
N GLY A 56 -2.99 -4.28 5.39
CA GLY A 56 -3.05 -5.45 6.26
C GLY A 56 -2.22 -6.60 5.70
N THR A 57 -1.55 -7.36 6.57
CA THR A 57 -0.95 -8.64 6.19
C THR A 57 -1.97 -9.76 6.39
N MET A 58 -2.23 -10.55 5.35
CA MET A 58 -3.10 -11.71 5.43
C MET A 58 -2.30 -12.97 5.72
N LEU A 59 -2.77 -13.78 6.67
CA LEU A 59 -2.22 -15.10 6.96
C LEU A 59 -3.05 -16.15 6.23
N HIS A 60 -2.39 -17.04 5.50
CA HIS A 60 -3.05 -18.13 4.80
C HIS A 60 -2.85 -19.46 5.54
N GLY A 61 -3.92 -20.21 5.74
CA GLY A 61 -3.90 -21.48 6.45
C GLY A 61 -3.66 -21.30 7.96
N ASN A 62 -2.92 -22.22 8.56
CA ASN A 62 -2.58 -22.20 9.97
C ASN A 62 -1.05 -22.37 10.17
N PRO A 63 -0.25 -21.34 9.81
CA PRO A 63 1.20 -21.41 9.94
C PRO A 63 1.62 -21.52 11.41
N ASP A 64 2.77 -22.13 11.66
CA ASP A 64 3.35 -22.21 13.01
C ASP A 64 3.55 -20.79 13.58
N PRO A 65 2.98 -20.47 14.76
CA PRO A 65 3.15 -19.18 15.42
C PRO A 65 4.63 -18.78 15.62
N GLU A 66 5.53 -19.74 15.86
CA GLU A 66 6.95 -19.47 16.03
C GLU A 66 7.62 -19.08 14.71
N ASP A 67 7.20 -19.66 13.59
CA ASP A 67 7.70 -19.25 12.27
C ASP A 67 7.17 -17.87 11.87
N LEU A 68 5.91 -17.56 12.19
CA LEU A 68 5.38 -16.20 12.03
C LEU A 68 6.17 -15.18 12.85
N LYS A 69 6.48 -15.48 14.12
CA LYS A 69 7.30 -14.61 14.96
C LYS A 69 8.68 -14.38 14.34
N LYS A 70 9.35 -15.43 13.86
CA LYS A 70 10.66 -15.31 13.17
C LYS A 70 10.55 -14.45 11.92
N PHE A 71 9.52 -14.66 11.10
CA PHE A 71 9.29 -13.91 9.87
C PHE A 71 9.11 -12.41 10.14
N PHE A 72 8.19 -12.03 11.02
CA PHE A 72 7.98 -10.62 11.36
C PHE A 72 9.17 -9.99 12.11
N ASN A 73 9.92 -10.77 12.89
CA ASN A 73 11.17 -10.30 13.49
C ASN A 73 12.23 -9.99 12.41
N ALA A 74 12.33 -10.79 11.34
CA ALA A 74 13.20 -10.51 10.21
C ALA A 74 12.77 -9.25 9.46
N LEU A 75 11.47 -9.11 9.18
CA LEU A 75 10.91 -7.90 8.56
C LEU A 75 11.18 -6.65 9.41
N ARG A 76 11.06 -6.73 10.74
CA ARG A 76 11.37 -5.60 11.63
C ARG A 76 12.84 -5.17 11.54
N ARG A 77 13.76 -6.12 11.39
CA ARG A 77 15.18 -5.82 11.18
C ARG A 77 15.39 -5.13 9.83
N ALA A 78 14.79 -5.66 8.77
CA ALA A 78 14.86 -5.05 7.44
C ALA A 78 14.28 -3.62 7.41
N GLN A 79 13.14 -3.38 8.06
CA GLN A 79 12.54 -2.05 8.17
C GLN A 79 13.47 -1.07 8.89
N ARG A 80 14.14 -1.51 9.96
CA ARG A 80 15.12 -0.66 10.68
C ARG A 80 16.30 -0.27 9.79
N ASP A 81 16.75 -1.18 8.93
CA ASP A 81 17.82 -0.89 7.97
C ASP A 81 17.36 0.11 6.90
N LEU A 82 16.13 -0.04 6.39
CA LEU A 82 15.51 0.91 5.46
C LEU A 82 15.32 2.30 6.09
N ASP A 83 14.90 2.35 7.35
CA ASP A 83 14.72 3.61 8.09
C ASP A 83 16.04 4.37 8.26
N LEU A 84 17.13 3.63 8.51
CA LEU A 84 18.44 4.21 8.76
C LEU A 84 19.17 4.60 7.47
N ARG A 85 19.10 3.75 6.44
CA ARG A 85 19.87 3.87 5.19
C ARG A 85 19.03 3.57 3.95
N PRO A 86 17.96 4.36 3.68
CA PRO A 86 17.12 4.12 2.50
C PRO A 86 17.93 4.24 1.20
N ASP A 87 18.95 5.11 1.18
CA ASP A 87 19.87 5.31 0.05
C ASP A 87 20.55 4.03 -0.44
N ARG A 88 20.73 3.04 0.43
CA ARG A 88 21.30 1.74 0.08
C ARG A 88 20.34 0.86 -0.70
N TYR A 89 19.04 1.14 -0.64
CA TYR A 89 18.00 0.22 -1.09
C TYR A 89 17.08 0.80 -2.17
N THR A 90 17.01 2.12 -2.35
CA THR A 90 16.13 2.72 -3.37
C THR A 90 16.46 2.30 -4.81
N HIS A 91 17.67 1.82 -5.08
CA HIS A 91 18.00 1.26 -6.40
C HIS A 91 17.16 0.02 -6.76
N TYR A 92 16.62 -0.71 -5.76
CA TYR A 92 15.77 -1.87 -5.99
C TYR A 92 14.43 -1.54 -6.64
N TYR A 93 13.96 -0.29 -6.60
CA TYR A 93 12.78 0.12 -7.35
C TYR A 93 12.90 -0.20 -8.85
N LYS A 94 14.11 -0.22 -9.42
CA LYS A 94 14.30 -0.60 -10.83
C LYS A 94 13.84 -2.03 -11.13
N ASN A 95 13.85 -2.92 -10.15
CA ASN A 95 13.41 -4.31 -10.33
C ASN A 95 11.89 -4.42 -10.48
N GLU A 96 11.14 -3.44 -9.98
CA GLU A 96 9.68 -3.43 -10.05
C GLU A 96 9.16 -2.71 -11.30
N PHE A 97 9.95 -1.76 -11.84
CA PHE A 97 9.53 -0.92 -12.95
C PHE A 97 9.72 -1.60 -14.31
N PRO A 98 8.82 -1.33 -15.27
CA PRO A 98 9.05 -1.66 -16.68
C PRO A 98 10.38 -1.08 -17.19
N GLU A 99 11.12 -1.87 -17.96
CA GLU A 99 12.46 -1.52 -18.46
C GLU A 99 12.50 -0.17 -19.21
N ARG A 100 11.40 0.18 -19.91
CA ARG A 100 11.29 1.45 -20.67
C ARG A 100 11.51 2.69 -19.82
N PHE A 101 11.36 2.61 -18.50
CA PHE A 101 11.54 3.74 -17.58
C PHE A 101 12.94 3.80 -16.95
N HIS A 102 13.72 2.72 -16.99
CA HIS A 102 14.95 2.58 -16.20
C HIS A 102 16.00 3.65 -16.48
N ALA A 103 16.11 4.09 -17.73
CA ALA A 103 17.06 5.13 -18.14
C ALA A 103 16.70 6.52 -17.59
N MET A 104 15.42 6.76 -17.28
CA MET A 104 14.95 8.04 -16.74
C MET A 104 14.93 8.05 -15.21
N MET A 105 14.91 6.91 -14.54
CA MET A 105 14.79 6.83 -13.08
C MET A 105 16.04 7.32 -12.33
N ASP A 106 15.88 8.30 -11.44
CA ASP A 106 16.88 8.73 -10.46
C ASP A 106 16.40 8.46 -9.02
N THR A 107 16.56 7.21 -8.59
CA THR A 107 16.06 6.71 -7.30
C THR A 107 16.76 7.29 -6.08
N ARG A 108 17.84 8.07 -6.26
CA ARG A 108 18.56 8.72 -5.15
C ARG A 108 17.73 9.81 -4.47
N ARG A 109 16.69 10.31 -5.15
CA ARG A 109 15.76 11.33 -4.64
C ARG A 109 14.48 10.75 -4.07
N TRP A 110 14.35 9.42 -4.08
CA TRP A 110 13.12 8.75 -3.69
C TRP A 110 13.17 8.41 -2.21
N GLY A 111 11.99 8.35 -1.58
CA GLY A 111 11.86 7.94 -0.20
C GLY A 111 11.93 6.42 -0.02
N PRO A 112 11.90 5.95 1.24
CA PRO A 112 11.96 4.52 1.58
C PRO A 112 10.76 3.71 1.07
N GLY A 113 9.70 4.38 0.60
CA GLY A 113 8.47 3.74 0.17
C GLY A 113 7.54 3.43 1.34
N GLU A 114 6.82 2.32 1.22
CA GLU A 114 5.90 1.83 2.24
C GLU A 114 6.65 1.40 3.50
N ARG A 115 6.06 1.71 4.66
CA ARG A 115 6.66 1.41 5.96
C ARG A 115 5.88 0.32 6.66
N LEU A 116 6.56 -0.73 7.11
CA LEU A 116 5.99 -1.70 8.03
C LEU A 116 5.91 -1.11 9.44
N VAL A 117 4.71 -1.09 10.00
CA VAL A 117 4.42 -0.64 11.35
C VAL A 117 4.11 -1.86 12.22
N PHE A 118 4.84 -2.02 13.32
CA PHE A 118 4.74 -3.17 14.22
C PHE A 118 3.92 -2.84 15.47
N GLU A 119 2.85 -2.07 15.28
CA GLU A 119 1.87 -1.75 16.32
C GLU A 119 0.67 -2.69 16.21
N PRO A 120 -0.06 -2.95 17.30
CA PRO A 120 -1.31 -3.70 17.24
C PRO A 120 -2.32 -3.03 16.31
N TYR A 121 -2.95 -3.82 15.42
CA TYR A 121 -4.14 -3.36 14.73
C TYR A 121 -5.31 -3.46 15.71
N THR A 122 -5.83 -2.32 16.18
CA THR A 122 -6.80 -2.32 17.28
C THR A 122 -8.22 -2.61 16.82
N LYS A 123 -9.09 -2.96 17.79
CA LYS A 123 -10.51 -3.17 17.53
C LYS A 123 -11.20 -1.91 17.03
N GLU A 124 -10.82 -0.75 17.56
CA GLU A 124 -11.37 0.54 17.13
C GLU A 124 -11.04 0.82 15.67
N ALA A 125 -9.77 0.64 15.26
CA ALA A 125 -9.37 0.83 13.87
C ALA A 125 -10.07 -0.15 12.91
N HIS A 126 -10.30 -1.38 13.37
CA HIS A 126 -11.10 -2.37 12.65
C HIS A 126 -12.55 -1.93 12.46
N ASP A 127 -13.23 -1.56 13.54
CA ASP A 127 -14.65 -1.22 13.53
C ASP A 127 -14.90 0.07 12.72
N GLU A 128 -14.04 1.09 12.85
CA GLU A 128 -14.08 2.31 12.03
C GLU A 128 -13.92 2.01 10.52
N THR A 129 -12.99 1.11 10.18
CA THR A 129 -12.77 0.71 8.78
C THR A 129 -14.00 -0.03 8.23
N PHE A 130 -14.56 -0.96 9.00
CA PHE A 130 -15.77 -1.70 8.63
C PHE A 130 -16.97 -0.78 8.44
N GLU A 131 -17.19 0.15 9.36
CA GLU A 131 -18.27 1.13 9.26
C GLU A 131 -18.10 2.01 8.01
N TRP A 132 -16.90 2.53 7.76
CA TRP A 132 -16.62 3.37 6.59
C TRP A 132 -16.90 2.64 5.26
N ILE A 133 -16.55 1.35 5.18
CA ILE A 133 -16.82 0.52 4.00
C ILE A 133 -18.32 0.30 3.82
N ALA A 134 -19.02 -0.05 4.92
CA ALA A 134 -20.47 -0.31 4.91
C ALA A 134 -21.27 0.92 4.47
N GLN A 135 -20.94 2.10 5.01
CA GLN A 135 -21.57 3.38 4.63
C GLN A 135 -21.42 3.72 3.14
N ARG A 136 -20.43 3.13 2.46
CA ARG A 136 -20.14 3.39 1.04
C ARG A 136 -20.70 2.32 0.10
N GLY A 137 -21.29 1.25 0.64
CA GLY A 137 -21.86 0.18 -0.18
C GLY A 137 -20.86 -0.44 -1.15
N ILE A 138 -19.57 -0.48 -0.78
CA ILE A 138 -18.48 -0.99 -1.64
C ILE A 138 -18.72 -2.47 -1.98
N PHE A 139 -19.22 -3.24 -1.02
CA PHE A 139 -19.59 -4.64 -1.21
C PHE A 139 -21.11 -4.77 -1.36
N ARG A 140 -21.54 -5.76 -2.15
CA ARG A 140 -22.95 -6.20 -2.18
C ARG A 140 -23.37 -6.72 -0.80
N GLU A 141 -24.67 -6.78 -0.54
CA GLU A 141 -25.22 -7.35 0.70
C GLU A 141 -24.55 -8.71 1.00
N SER A 142 -24.17 -8.93 2.26
CA SER A 142 -23.39 -10.08 2.77
C SER A 142 -21.93 -10.22 2.30
N GLY A 143 -21.43 -9.33 1.43
CA GLY A 143 -20.05 -9.40 0.91
C GLY A 143 -18.95 -8.94 1.86
N MET A 144 -19.30 -8.42 3.04
CA MET A 144 -18.33 -7.87 4.00
C MET A 144 -17.75 -8.89 4.99
N GLY A 145 -18.27 -10.12 5.02
CA GLY A 145 -17.85 -11.12 6.02
C GLY A 145 -18.46 -10.86 7.40
N SER A 146 -17.88 -11.48 8.44
CA SER A 146 -18.44 -11.44 9.80
C SER A 146 -18.29 -10.09 10.49
N GLY A 147 -17.30 -9.28 10.08
CA GLY A 147 -16.96 -8.01 10.76
C GLY A 147 -16.60 -8.18 12.23
N ARG A 148 -16.20 -9.38 12.65
CA ARG A 148 -15.76 -9.66 14.02
C ARG A 148 -14.25 -9.55 14.09
N TYR A 149 -13.77 -8.56 14.84
CA TYR A 149 -12.35 -8.29 15.04
C TYR A 149 -11.60 -9.53 15.54
N GLU A 150 -12.18 -10.24 16.51
CA GLU A 150 -11.59 -11.40 17.19
C GLU A 150 -11.41 -12.61 16.26
N GLU A 151 -12.15 -12.65 15.15
CA GLU A 151 -12.01 -13.69 14.12
C GLU A 151 -11.13 -13.27 12.95
N SER A 152 -10.86 -11.96 12.83
CA SER A 152 -10.18 -11.37 11.68
C SER A 152 -8.72 -11.00 11.98
N VAL A 153 -8.36 -10.88 13.26
CA VAL A 153 -7.06 -10.37 13.70
C VAL A 153 -6.35 -11.40 14.57
N VAL A 154 -5.08 -11.66 14.25
CA VAL A 154 -4.21 -12.55 15.01
C VAL A 154 -3.22 -11.72 15.82
N SER A 155 -3.12 -11.99 17.12
CA SER A 155 -2.07 -11.46 17.99
C SER A 155 -1.04 -12.54 18.31
N LEU A 156 0.24 -12.22 18.12
CA LEU A 156 1.36 -13.08 18.51
C LEU A 156 2.00 -12.69 19.85
N GLN A 157 1.49 -11.62 20.49
CA GLN A 157 1.84 -11.30 21.86
C GLN A 157 1.13 -12.35 22.73
N ALA A 158 1.93 -13.17 23.42
CA ALA A 158 1.40 -14.18 24.33
C ALA A 158 0.44 -13.50 25.31
N ALA A 159 -0.72 -14.12 25.56
CA ALA A 159 -1.36 -13.97 26.85
C ALA A 159 -0.35 -14.51 27.88
N GLU A 160 0.33 -13.62 28.59
CA GLU A 160 0.97 -13.97 29.87
C GLU A 160 -0.09 -14.38 30.88
#